data_AF-A0A7X7GI12-F1
#
_entry.id   AF-A0A7X7GI12-F1
#
_cell.length_a   1.000
_cell.length_b   1.000
_cell.length_c   1.000
_cell.angle_alpha   90.00
_cell.angle_beta   90.00
_cell.angle_gamma   90.00
#
_symmetry.space_group_name_H-M   'P 1'
#
loop_
_entity.id
_entity.type
_entity.pdbx_description
1 polymer ?
#
loop_
_entity_poly.entity_id
_entity_poly.type
_entity_poly.pdbx_seq_one_letter_code
_entity_poly.pdbx_strand_id
1 'polypeptide(L)'
;MTNPTFRAAVVRTPDGPDSIEIIDVPVALPGPGQVRVQITAVTINPVDLAIANGIFHSMGAIHQPEHTGLGWDFAGTVIDTGEGTDLAAGTRVAGMVGGIDRDFGTYAEQLVVPATDLAVVPHELELAAASTVPLNGQTANQIVDLLGDAPEAANRLLVTGAAGAIGAYVAALARDRGWQVTGLARAEDEEFVSSLGAGFTTHAELGWDAVADTATLGEQAISLVRDSGTYVGVQPNARPASERGIRTEAVMAHPDGTRLAELLARTVSGELPARVHTLMPLDQVADAHKAVAKGGVRGRYLLTP
;
A
#
# COMPACT_ATOMS: atom_id res chain seq x y z
N MET A 1 1.65 3.68 40.25
CA MET A 1 1.37 4.57 39.11
C MET A 1 1.17 3.66 37.92
N THR A 2 -0.02 3.67 37.31
CA THR A 2 -0.29 2.89 36.09
C THR A 2 0.58 3.45 34.97
N ASN A 3 1.29 2.58 34.25
CA ASN A 3 2.00 3.01 33.05
C ASN A 3 0.99 3.62 32.08
N PRO A 4 1.32 4.73 31.38
CA PRO A 4 0.41 5.29 30.37
C PRO A 4 0.12 4.22 29.30
N THR A 5 -1.10 4.24 28.78
CA THR A 5 -1.57 3.37 27.70
C THR A 5 -2.09 4.19 26.52
N PHE A 6 -2.23 3.53 25.38
CA PHE A 6 -2.86 4.05 24.16
C PHE A 6 -3.68 2.95 23.51
N ARG A 7 -4.64 3.31 22.67
CA ARG A 7 -5.54 2.35 22.01
C ARG A 7 -4.92 1.78 20.73
N ALA A 8 -5.12 0.48 20.51
CA ALA A 8 -4.78 -0.20 19.26
C ALA A 8 -5.83 -1.27 18.90
N ALA A 9 -6.07 -1.45 17.61
CA ALA A 9 -6.92 -2.51 17.07
C ALA A 9 -6.11 -3.76 16.74
N VAL A 10 -6.60 -4.90 17.24
CA VAL A 10 -5.98 -6.21 17.08
C VAL A 10 -7.04 -7.27 16.75
N VAL A 11 -6.60 -8.45 16.35
CA VAL A 11 -7.47 -9.62 16.21
C VAL A 11 -6.88 -10.80 16.97
N ARG A 12 -7.65 -11.42 17.89
CA ARG A 12 -7.21 -12.62 18.64
C ARG A 12 -7.54 -13.90 17.89
N THR A 13 -8.81 -14.02 17.50
CA THR A 13 -9.32 -15.12 16.70
C THR A 13 -9.95 -14.51 15.45
N PRO A 14 -9.29 -14.59 14.29
CA PRO A 14 -9.77 -13.93 13.09
C PRO A 14 -10.99 -14.64 12.52
N ASP A 15 -12.10 -13.89 12.43
CA ASP A 15 -13.38 -14.34 11.86
C ASP A 15 -14.08 -13.21 11.07
N GLY A 16 -13.27 -12.28 10.56
CA GLY A 16 -13.73 -11.12 9.79
C GLY A 16 -13.79 -9.81 10.59
N PRO A 17 -14.46 -8.78 10.05
CA PRO A 17 -14.41 -7.42 10.62
C PRO A 17 -14.90 -7.30 12.07
N ASP A 18 -15.85 -8.14 12.48
CA ASP A 18 -16.45 -8.10 13.82
C ASP A 18 -15.57 -8.76 14.90
N SER A 19 -14.49 -9.46 14.51
CA SER A 19 -13.50 -9.99 15.45
C SER A 19 -12.38 -8.99 15.80
N ILE A 20 -12.46 -7.76 15.29
CA ILE A 20 -11.48 -6.71 15.57
C ILE A 20 -11.77 -6.11 16.95
N GLU A 21 -10.78 -6.17 17.84
CA GLU A 21 -10.86 -5.68 19.22
C GLU A 21 -9.98 -4.44 19.39
N ILE A 22 -10.48 -3.43 20.10
CA ILE A 22 -9.65 -2.30 20.57
C ILE A 22 -9.15 -2.62 21.97
N ILE A 23 -7.84 -2.55 22.16
CA ILE A 23 -7.18 -2.82 23.44
C ILE A 23 -6.31 -1.64 23.88
N ASP A 24 -6.08 -1.54 25.18
CA ASP A 24 -5.09 -0.64 25.77
C ASP A 24 -3.69 -1.28 25.71
N VAL A 25 -2.75 -0.57 25.11
CA VAL A 25 -1.35 -0.98 24.95
C VAL A 25 -0.46 -0.06 25.78
N PRO A 26 0.48 -0.59 26.59
CA PRO A 26 1.43 0.23 27.32
C PRO A 26 2.33 1.03 26.38
N VAL A 27 2.59 2.29 26.71
CA VAL A 27 3.53 3.12 25.94
C VAL A 27 4.94 2.51 25.97
N ALA A 28 5.52 2.27 24.79
CA ALA A 28 6.90 1.86 24.62
C ALA A 28 7.79 3.06 24.24
N LEU A 29 9.02 3.13 24.76
CA LEU A 29 10.01 4.13 24.34
C LEU A 29 10.70 3.67 23.05
N PRO A 30 11.04 4.60 22.12
CA PRO A 30 11.79 4.24 20.93
C PRO A 30 13.23 3.81 21.30
N GLY A 31 13.70 2.70 20.72
CA GLY A 31 15.10 2.28 20.79
C GLY A 31 15.99 3.04 19.79
N PRO A 32 17.31 2.75 19.76
CA PRO A 32 18.23 3.35 18.79
C PRO A 32 17.73 3.19 17.35
N GLY A 33 17.80 4.26 16.55
CA GLY A 33 17.33 4.30 15.17
C GLY A 33 15.80 4.30 15.00
N GLN A 34 15.03 4.30 16.08
CA GLN A 34 13.57 4.32 16.05
C GLN A 34 12.99 5.66 16.49
N VAL A 35 11.76 5.92 16.08
CA VAL A 35 10.96 7.05 16.57
C VAL A 35 9.58 6.56 16.99
N ARG A 36 8.95 7.27 17.93
CA ARG A 36 7.54 7.08 18.25
C ARG A 36 6.72 8.16 17.55
N VAL A 37 5.68 7.74 16.84
CA VAL A 37 4.81 8.62 16.06
C VAL A 37 3.42 8.60 16.66
N GLN A 38 2.85 9.78 16.94
CA GLN A 38 1.43 9.95 17.16
C GLN A 38 0.73 9.90 15.80
N ILE A 39 -0.10 8.88 15.59
CA ILE A 39 -0.77 8.66 14.31
C ILE A 39 -1.95 9.62 14.19
N THR A 40 -2.10 10.21 13.00
CA THR A 40 -3.22 11.09 12.64
C THR A 40 -4.22 10.38 11.74
N ALA A 41 -3.72 9.60 10.77
CA ALA A 41 -4.55 8.83 9.86
C ALA A 41 -3.82 7.56 9.41
N VAL A 42 -4.61 6.50 9.21
CA VAL A 42 -4.16 5.23 8.63
C VAL A 42 -5.05 4.82 7.49
N THR A 43 -4.49 4.06 6.55
CA THR A 43 -5.24 3.58 5.38
C THR A 43 -5.60 2.11 5.54
N ILE A 44 -6.85 1.77 5.25
CA ILE A 44 -7.31 0.37 5.19
C ILE A 44 -6.92 -0.22 3.84
N ASN A 45 -6.22 -1.34 3.83
CA ASN A 45 -5.79 -2.07 2.64
C ASN A 45 -6.47 -3.45 2.52
N PRO A 46 -6.53 -4.04 1.31
CA PRO A 46 -7.04 -5.41 1.14
C PRO A 46 -6.32 -6.45 1.99
N VAL A 47 -5.02 -6.27 2.26
CA VAL A 47 -4.24 -7.12 3.15
C VAL A 47 -4.77 -7.08 4.59
N ASP A 48 -5.24 -5.93 5.08
CA ASP A 48 -5.84 -5.80 6.42
C ASP A 48 -7.13 -6.60 6.54
N LEU A 49 -7.95 -6.59 5.49
CA LEU A 49 -9.14 -7.44 5.41
C LEU A 49 -8.76 -8.91 5.41
N ALA A 50 -7.74 -9.31 4.65
CA ALA A 50 -7.28 -10.71 4.61
C ALA A 50 -6.74 -11.21 5.96
N ILE A 51 -6.06 -10.35 6.73
CA ILE A 51 -5.64 -10.65 8.11
C ILE A 51 -6.85 -10.80 9.02
N ALA A 52 -7.79 -9.85 9.00
CA ALA A 52 -8.99 -9.91 9.84
C ALA A 52 -9.88 -11.14 9.53
N ASN A 53 -9.96 -11.56 8.27
CA ASN A 53 -10.67 -12.77 7.84
C ASN A 53 -9.87 -14.07 8.04
N GLY A 54 -8.65 -14.01 8.59
CA GLY A 54 -7.88 -15.19 8.97
C GLY A 54 -7.21 -15.93 7.80
N ILE A 55 -7.15 -15.31 6.62
CA ILE A 55 -6.54 -15.94 5.43
C ILE A 55 -5.08 -16.29 5.73
N PHE A 56 -4.30 -15.34 6.23
CA PHE A 56 -2.89 -15.55 6.54
C PHE A 56 -2.64 -16.47 7.74
N HIS A 57 -3.54 -16.48 8.73
CA HIS A 57 -3.50 -17.43 9.84
C HIS A 57 -3.72 -18.86 9.35
N SER A 58 -4.71 -19.08 8.49
CA SER A 58 -5.00 -20.41 7.91
C SER A 58 -3.86 -20.93 7.04
N MET A 59 -3.08 -20.04 6.44
CA MET A 59 -1.89 -20.35 5.65
C MET A 59 -0.64 -20.62 6.49
N GLY A 60 -0.68 -20.41 7.81
CA GLY A 60 0.50 -20.49 8.67
C GLY A 60 1.52 -19.38 8.39
N ALA A 61 1.07 -18.21 7.93
CA ALA A 61 1.93 -17.05 7.71
C ALA A 61 1.95 -16.09 8.92
N ILE A 62 1.06 -16.29 9.89
CA ILE A 62 0.97 -15.55 11.15
C ILE A 62 0.97 -16.56 12.30
N HIS A 63 1.87 -16.35 13.27
CA HIS A 63 2.11 -17.24 14.40
C HIS A 63 1.92 -16.57 15.76
N GLN A 64 1.50 -15.30 15.78
CA GLN A 64 1.30 -14.58 17.04
C GLN A 64 0.38 -15.35 18.00
N PRO A 65 0.81 -15.58 19.25
CA PRO A 65 0.10 -16.47 20.16
C PRO A 65 -1.12 -15.83 20.83
N GLU A 66 -1.13 -14.50 20.98
CA GLU A 66 -2.16 -13.79 21.74
C GLU A 66 -3.12 -12.97 20.87
N HIS A 67 -2.56 -12.25 19.90
CA HIS A 67 -3.29 -11.37 19.00
C HIS A 67 -2.40 -10.94 17.83
N THR A 68 -3.01 -10.44 16.77
CA THR A 68 -2.32 -9.87 15.61
C THR A 68 -2.74 -8.42 15.41
N GLY A 69 -1.76 -7.53 15.23
CA GLY A 69 -1.99 -6.12 14.95
C GLY A 69 -2.38 -5.84 13.49
N LEU A 70 -3.29 -4.90 13.29
CA LEU A 70 -3.82 -4.52 11.97
C LEU A 70 -3.25 -3.19 11.45
N GLY A 71 -3.33 -2.98 10.14
CA GLY A 71 -2.95 -1.74 9.49
C GLY A 71 -1.48 -1.71 9.06
N TRP A 72 -1.22 -1.20 7.86
CA TRP A 72 0.12 -1.06 7.28
C TRP A 72 0.56 0.38 7.17
N ASP A 73 -0.31 1.25 6.66
CA ASP A 73 0.00 2.64 6.36
C ASP A 73 -0.31 3.55 7.54
N PHE A 74 0.47 4.62 7.68
CA PHE A 74 0.13 5.72 8.56
C PHE A 74 0.75 7.04 8.09
N ALA A 75 0.15 8.13 8.56
CA ALA A 75 0.77 9.43 8.64
C ALA A 75 0.48 10.06 10.00
N GLY A 76 1.43 10.81 10.53
CA GLY A 76 1.37 11.34 11.87
C GLY A 76 2.50 12.31 12.19
N THR A 77 2.73 12.52 13.48
CA THR A 77 3.76 13.43 13.98
C THR A 77 4.69 12.69 14.94
N VAL A 78 6.00 12.86 14.77
CA VAL A 78 7.01 12.31 15.69
C VAL A 78 6.81 12.96 17.07
N ILE A 79 6.69 12.15 18.11
CA ILE A 79 6.51 12.61 19.50
C ILE A 79 7.67 12.22 20.42
N ASP A 80 8.50 11.28 20.00
CA ASP A 80 9.67 10.82 20.76
C ASP A 80 10.68 10.17 19.81
N THR A 81 11.97 10.22 20.17
CA THR A 81 13.07 9.83 19.28
C THR A 81 14.11 9.03 20.04
N GLY A 82 14.51 7.89 19.47
CA GLY A 82 15.65 7.14 19.97
C GLY A 82 16.98 7.71 19.49
N GLU A 83 18.07 7.21 20.08
CA GLU A 83 19.44 7.61 19.71
C GLU A 83 19.73 7.36 18.22
N GLY A 84 20.50 8.25 17.58
CA GLY A 84 20.93 8.07 16.19
C GLY A 84 19.87 8.34 15.13
N THR A 85 18.79 9.06 15.48
CA THR A 85 17.77 9.51 14.53
C THR A 85 17.93 11.00 14.24
N ASP A 86 17.81 11.39 12.97
CA ASP A 86 17.84 12.80 12.53
C ASP A 86 16.45 13.45 12.53
N LEU A 87 15.39 12.66 12.75
CA LEU A 87 14.02 13.15 12.85
C LEU A 87 13.80 13.80 14.22
N ALA A 88 13.29 15.04 14.23
CA ALA A 88 12.95 15.74 15.47
C ALA A 88 11.49 15.51 15.88
N ALA A 89 11.20 15.59 17.18
CA ALA A 89 9.82 15.70 17.66
C ALA A 89 9.10 16.89 17.01
N GLY A 90 7.83 16.71 16.67
CA GLY A 90 7.03 17.66 15.88
C GLY A 90 7.14 17.47 14.36
N THR A 91 8.03 16.60 13.87
CA THR A 91 8.15 16.33 12.43
C THR A 91 6.94 15.53 11.93
N ARG A 92 6.29 16.02 10.88
CA ARG A 92 5.22 15.32 10.17
C ARG A 92 5.82 14.23 9.30
N VAL A 93 5.38 12.99 9.47
CA VAL A 93 5.93 11.81 8.79
C VAL A 93 4.83 10.90 8.27
N ALA A 94 5.14 10.15 7.21
CA ALA A 94 4.34 9.04 6.71
C ALA A 94 5.23 7.82 6.51
N GLY A 95 4.64 6.64 6.60
CA GLY A 95 5.36 5.39 6.48
C GLY A 95 4.43 4.19 6.37
N MET A 96 5.03 3.04 6.10
CA MET A 96 4.37 1.75 6.24
C MET A 96 5.19 0.85 7.16
N VAL A 97 4.53 -0.04 7.87
CA VAL A 97 5.18 -1.12 8.61
C VAL A 97 5.11 -2.42 7.81
N GLY A 98 6.27 -3.03 7.59
CA GLY A 98 6.39 -4.32 6.92
C GLY A 98 5.97 -5.50 7.81
N GLY A 99 5.67 -6.63 7.17
CA GLY A 99 5.33 -7.89 7.84
C GLY A 99 3.88 -7.96 8.35
N ILE A 100 3.36 -9.17 8.42
CA ILE A 100 1.98 -9.46 8.89
C ILE A 100 1.96 -10.15 10.26
N ASP A 101 3.07 -10.76 10.67
CA ASP A 101 3.18 -11.54 11.91
C ASP A 101 3.71 -10.65 13.04
N ARG A 102 2.85 -9.79 13.59
CA ARG A 102 3.22 -8.77 14.59
C ARG A 102 2.13 -8.54 15.62
N ASP A 103 2.52 -8.17 16.84
CA ASP A 103 1.60 -7.84 17.94
C ASP A 103 0.76 -6.59 17.61
N PHE A 104 1.39 -5.54 17.09
CA PHE A 104 0.72 -4.25 16.82
C PHE A 104 1.03 -3.75 15.40
N GLY A 105 0.02 -3.22 14.73
CA GLY A 105 0.14 -2.54 13.44
C GLY A 105 -0.19 -1.05 13.55
N THR A 106 -0.56 -0.42 12.44
CA THR A 106 -0.80 1.03 12.42
C THR A 106 -2.19 1.45 12.87
N TYR A 107 -3.14 0.54 13.03
CA TYR A 107 -4.45 0.86 13.59
C TYR A 107 -4.33 1.10 15.10
N ALA A 108 -3.66 2.18 15.47
CA ALA A 108 -3.27 2.52 16.82
C ALA A 108 -3.09 4.02 16.93
N GLU A 109 -3.22 4.56 18.15
CA GLU A 109 -3.00 5.99 18.41
C GLU A 109 -1.53 6.38 18.23
N GLN A 110 -0.60 5.45 18.48
CA GLN A 110 0.82 5.68 18.27
C GLN A 110 1.56 4.37 17.95
N LEU A 111 2.74 4.50 17.36
CA LEU A 111 3.58 3.35 17.01
C LEU A 111 5.06 3.72 17.10
N VAL A 112 5.91 2.75 17.47
CA VAL A 112 7.37 2.85 17.37
C VAL A 112 7.82 2.19 16.08
N VAL A 113 8.57 2.91 15.26
CA VAL A 113 9.03 2.43 13.94
C VAL A 113 10.49 2.83 13.69
N PRO A 114 11.22 2.11 12.82
CA PRO A 114 12.53 2.56 12.32
C PRO A 114 12.41 3.91 11.60
N ALA A 115 13.32 4.84 11.88
CA ALA A 115 13.36 6.14 11.20
C ALA A 115 13.62 6.01 9.69
N THR A 116 14.29 4.95 9.26
CA THR A 116 14.59 4.63 7.85
C THR A 116 13.36 4.27 7.03
N ASP A 117 12.27 3.87 7.69
CA ASP A 117 11.03 3.44 7.04
C ASP A 117 10.07 4.63 6.83
N LEU A 118 10.47 5.82 7.28
CA LEU A 118 9.67 7.03 7.29
C LEU A 118 10.16 8.03 6.24
N ALA A 119 9.20 8.79 5.72
CA ALA A 119 9.47 10.01 4.98
C ALA A 119 8.84 11.21 5.67
N VAL A 120 9.50 12.37 5.58
CA VAL A 120 8.92 13.65 5.99
C VAL A 120 7.78 14.00 5.04
N VAL A 121 6.62 14.34 5.60
CA VAL A 121 5.47 14.79 4.82
C VAL A 121 5.62 16.29 4.53
N PRO A 122 5.65 16.70 3.25
CA PRO A 122 5.65 18.11 2.88
C PRO A 122 4.47 18.85 3.50
N HIS A 123 4.69 20.12 3.88
CA HIS A 123 3.68 20.88 4.61
C HIS A 123 2.37 21.08 3.81
N GLU A 124 2.47 21.11 2.49
CA GLU A 124 1.40 21.25 1.50
C GLU A 124 0.48 20.03 1.43
N LEU A 125 0.92 18.86 1.92
CA LEU A 125 0.18 17.61 1.83
C LEU A 125 -0.44 17.25 3.18
N GLU A 126 -1.77 17.30 3.28
CA GLU A 126 -2.51 16.89 4.48
C GLU A 126 -2.15 15.45 4.92
N LEU A 127 -2.03 15.22 6.23
CA LEU A 127 -1.61 13.92 6.77
C LEU A 127 -2.57 12.78 6.34
N ALA A 128 -3.87 13.04 6.28
CA ALA A 128 -4.85 12.07 5.79
C ALA A 128 -4.61 11.68 4.32
N ALA A 129 -4.23 12.63 3.47
CA ALA A 129 -3.88 12.32 2.09
C ALA A 129 -2.52 11.59 2.03
N ALA A 130 -1.54 12.04 2.82
CA ALA A 130 -0.22 11.43 2.90
C ALA A 130 -0.28 9.96 3.35
N SER A 131 -1.20 9.57 4.24
CA SER A 131 -1.36 8.18 4.69
C SER A 131 -1.80 7.23 3.57
N THR A 132 -2.30 7.73 2.43
CA THR A 132 -2.73 6.90 1.29
C THR A 132 -1.58 6.40 0.40
N VAL A 133 -0.41 7.03 0.54
CA VAL A 133 0.75 6.86 -0.33
C VAL A 133 1.64 5.66 0.02
N PRO A 134 1.95 5.34 1.31
CA PRO A 134 3.12 4.51 1.62
C PRO A 134 3.12 3.12 1.00
N LEU A 135 2.15 2.27 1.31
CA LEU A 135 2.12 0.89 0.80
C LEU A 135 1.87 0.86 -0.70
N ASN A 136 0.84 1.54 -1.19
CA ASN A 136 0.47 1.45 -2.61
C ASN A 136 1.50 2.11 -3.53
N GLY A 137 2.05 3.25 -3.12
CA GLY A 137 3.08 3.96 -3.87
C GLY A 137 4.39 3.19 -3.90
N GLN A 138 4.82 2.62 -2.78
CA GLN A 138 6.02 1.77 -2.76
C GLN A 138 5.83 0.48 -3.53
N THR A 139 4.64 -0.14 -3.44
CA THR A 139 4.28 -1.30 -4.25
C THR A 139 4.38 -0.96 -5.75
N ALA A 140 3.83 0.17 -6.17
CA ALA A 140 3.91 0.61 -7.57
C ALA A 140 5.33 0.90 -8.02
N ASN A 141 6.13 1.60 -7.20
CA ASN A 141 7.54 1.86 -7.48
C ASN A 141 8.35 0.55 -7.64
N GLN A 142 8.13 -0.42 -6.74
CA GLN A 142 8.79 -1.72 -6.80
C GLN A 142 8.30 -2.59 -7.98
N ILE A 143 7.04 -2.47 -8.41
CA ILE A 143 6.57 -3.06 -9.68
C ILE A 143 7.35 -2.49 -10.87
N VAL A 144 7.56 -1.17 -10.90
CA VAL A 144 8.28 -0.49 -11.98
C VAL A 144 9.76 -0.90 -12.01
N ASP A 145 10.37 -1.20 -10.86
CA ASP A 145 11.70 -1.81 -10.79
C ASP A 145 11.76 -3.22 -11.37
N LEU A 146 10.78 -4.06 -11.05
CA LEU A 146 10.70 -5.42 -11.57
C LEU A 146 10.43 -5.46 -13.09
N LEU A 147 9.73 -4.44 -13.60
CA LEU A 147 9.56 -4.23 -15.05
C LEU A 147 10.90 -3.85 -15.70
N GLY A 148 11.68 -2.97 -15.07
CA GLY A 148 12.91 -2.41 -15.61
C GLY A 148 12.64 -1.34 -16.68
N ASP A 149 13.71 -0.91 -17.35
CA ASP A 149 13.62 0.01 -18.49
C ASP A 149 12.95 -0.68 -19.69
N ALA A 150 12.10 0.08 -20.38
CA ALA A 150 11.40 -0.43 -21.55
C ALA A 150 12.38 -0.68 -22.70
N PRO A 151 12.36 -1.87 -23.32
CA PRO A 151 13.13 -2.11 -24.54
C PRO A 151 12.67 -1.19 -25.68
N GLU A 152 13.60 -0.59 -26.43
CA GLU A 152 13.28 0.37 -27.51
C GLU A 152 12.29 -0.18 -28.55
N ALA A 153 12.36 -1.48 -28.85
CA ALA A 153 11.52 -2.14 -29.85
C ALA A 153 10.26 -2.84 -29.26
N ALA A 154 10.07 -2.80 -27.93
CA ALA A 154 9.06 -3.59 -27.22
C ALA A 154 8.66 -2.93 -25.90
N ASN A 155 8.02 -1.76 -25.97
CA ASN A 155 7.72 -0.89 -24.83
C ASN A 155 6.23 -0.77 -24.50
N ARG A 156 5.35 -1.64 -25.01
CA ARG A 156 3.91 -1.58 -24.68
C ARG A 156 3.64 -2.23 -23.33
N LEU A 157 3.25 -1.43 -22.34
CA LEU A 157 2.86 -1.87 -21.01
C LEU A 157 1.35 -1.78 -20.83
N LEU A 158 0.72 -2.89 -20.44
CA LEU A 158 -0.64 -2.87 -19.92
C LEU A 158 -0.61 -2.78 -18.39
N VAL A 159 -1.38 -1.86 -17.81
CA VAL A 159 -1.61 -1.80 -16.36
C VAL A 159 -3.05 -2.20 -16.08
N THR A 160 -3.27 -3.37 -15.46
CA THR A 160 -4.62 -3.78 -15.05
C THR A 160 -5.05 -2.99 -13.82
N GLY A 161 -6.33 -2.62 -13.71
CA GLY A 161 -6.82 -1.85 -12.57
C GLY A 161 -6.20 -0.46 -12.49
N ALA A 162 -5.93 0.18 -13.63
CA ALA A 162 -5.23 1.47 -13.71
C ALA A 162 -5.92 2.61 -12.94
N ALA A 163 -7.23 2.51 -12.70
CA ALA A 163 -7.97 3.44 -11.87
C ALA A 163 -7.84 3.18 -10.36
N GLY A 164 -7.20 2.08 -9.97
CA GLY A 164 -7.00 1.65 -8.59
C GLY A 164 -5.83 2.34 -7.89
N ALA A 165 -5.60 1.98 -6.62
CA ALA A 165 -4.60 2.65 -5.78
C ALA A 165 -3.15 2.35 -6.20
N ILE A 166 -2.87 1.13 -6.67
CA ILE A 166 -1.53 0.75 -7.17
C ILE A 166 -1.42 1.08 -8.66
N GLY A 167 -2.41 0.68 -9.46
CA GLY A 167 -2.41 0.87 -10.91
C GLY A 167 -2.24 2.33 -11.35
N ALA A 168 -2.85 3.28 -10.64
CA ALA A 168 -2.69 4.70 -10.98
C ALA A 168 -1.23 5.16 -10.83
N TYR A 169 -0.55 4.67 -9.80
CA TYR A 169 0.85 5.00 -9.54
C TYR A 169 1.76 4.31 -10.57
N VAL A 170 1.53 3.02 -10.85
CA VAL A 170 2.28 2.30 -11.90
C VAL A 170 2.12 3.00 -13.25
N ALA A 171 0.91 3.46 -13.58
CA ALA A 171 0.64 4.12 -14.85
C ALA A 171 1.43 5.42 -15.03
N ALA A 172 1.59 6.22 -13.97
CA ALA A 172 2.42 7.42 -13.98
C ALA A 172 3.92 7.08 -13.96
N LEU A 173 4.35 6.23 -13.02
CA LEU A 173 5.76 5.90 -12.75
C LEU A 173 6.44 5.16 -13.91
N ALA A 174 5.75 4.23 -14.57
CA ALA A 174 6.38 3.39 -15.60
C ALA A 174 6.80 4.19 -16.84
N ARG A 175 6.20 5.36 -17.08
CA ARG A 175 6.55 6.24 -18.19
C ARG A 175 7.97 6.78 -18.07
N ASP A 176 8.44 7.00 -16.84
CA ASP A 176 9.82 7.45 -16.55
C ASP A 176 10.87 6.42 -16.98
N ARG A 177 10.45 5.15 -17.14
CA ARG A 177 11.27 4.03 -17.63
C ARG A 177 11.09 3.77 -19.13
N GLY A 178 10.42 4.66 -19.86
CA GLY A 178 10.24 4.57 -21.31
C GLY A 178 9.07 3.69 -21.78
N TRP A 179 8.23 3.20 -20.86
CA TRP A 179 7.06 2.40 -21.23
C TRP A 179 5.96 3.25 -21.87
N GLN A 180 5.39 2.75 -22.97
CA GLN A 180 4.11 3.20 -23.52
C GLN A 180 2.98 2.52 -22.76
N VAL A 181 2.44 3.25 -21.79
CA VAL A 181 1.48 2.69 -20.85
C VAL A 181 0.05 2.80 -21.37
N THR A 182 -0.69 1.70 -21.34
CA THR A 182 -2.15 1.66 -21.50
C THR A 182 -2.77 1.12 -20.22
N GLY A 183 -3.67 1.90 -19.61
CA GLY A 183 -4.43 1.49 -18.46
C GLY A 183 -5.71 0.74 -18.84
N LEU A 184 -5.86 -0.48 -18.31
CA LEU A 184 -7.11 -1.24 -18.36
C LEU A 184 -7.96 -0.88 -17.13
N ALA A 185 -9.10 -0.23 -17.38
CA ALA A 185 -10.05 0.19 -16.34
C ALA A 185 -11.49 0.23 -16.88
N ARG A 186 -12.45 0.68 -16.04
CA ARG A 186 -13.85 0.80 -16.44
C ARG A 186 -14.03 2.05 -17.31
N ALA A 187 -15.07 2.06 -18.15
CA ALA A 187 -15.38 3.20 -19.04
C ALA A 187 -15.47 4.54 -18.29
N GLU A 188 -16.05 4.53 -17.08
CA GLU A 188 -16.17 5.70 -16.21
C GLU A 188 -14.82 6.27 -15.71
N ASP A 189 -13.72 5.54 -15.86
CA ASP A 189 -12.38 5.95 -15.41
C ASP A 189 -11.50 6.52 -16.53
N GLU A 190 -12.00 6.63 -17.76
CA GLU A 190 -11.21 7.04 -18.92
C GLU A 190 -10.49 8.37 -18.71
N GLU A 191 -11.21 9.40 -18.24
CA GLU A 191 -10.65 10.73 -17.99
C GLU A 191 -9.56 10.66 -16.91
N PHE A 192 -9.82 9.92 -15.82
CA PHE A 192 -8.86 9.78 -14.73
C PHE A 192 -7.59 9.06 -15.20
N VAL A 193 -7.71 7.93 -15.90
CA VAL A 193 -6.55 7.17 -16.40
C VAL A 193 -5.75 8.00 -17.41
N SER A 194 -6.44 8.70 -18.31
CA SER A 194 -5.81 9.56 -19.31
C SER A 194 -5.06 10.73 -18.66
N SER A 195 -5.57 11.28 -17.55
CA SER A 195 -4.91 12.35 -16.81
C SER A 195 -3.55 11.95 -16.20
N LEU A 196 -3.29 10.64 -16.05
CA LEU A 196 -2.00 10.09 -15.61
C LEU A 196 -0.96 10.03 -16.75
N GLY A 197 -1.34 10.43 -17.96
CA GLY A 197 -0.50 10.35 -19.16
C GLY A 197 -0.44 8.95 -19.78
N ALA A 198 -1.34 8.04 -19.40
CA ALA A 198 -1.48 6.72 -19.99
C ALA A 198 -2.56 6.69 -21.08
N GLY A 199 -2.43 5.78 -22.05
CA GLY A 199 -3.54 5.38 -22.89
C GLY A 199 -4.63 4.67 -22.07
N PHE A 200 -5.82 4.52 -22.63
CA PHE A 200 -6.96 3.91 -21.95
C PHE A 200 -7.57 2.78 -22.77
N THR A 201 -8.01 1.72 -22.09
CA THR A 201 -8.88 0.71 -22.68
C THR A 201 -9.82 0.08 -21.65
N THR A 202 -10.98 -0.37 -22.10
CA THR A 202 -11.91 -1.22 -21.33
C THR A 202 -11.72 -2.71 -21.62
N HIS A 203 -10.97 -3.05 -22.67
CA HIS A 203 -10.67 -4.42 -23.08
C HIS A 203 -9.23 -4.54 -23.55
N ALA A 204 -8.52 -5.56 -23.06
CA ALA A 204 -7.14 -5.80 -23.43
C ALA A 204 -7.05 -6.90 -24.49
N GLU A 205 -6.47 -6.56 -25.64
CA GLU A 205 -6.07 -7.54 -26.65
C GLU A 205 -4.82 -8.33 -26.21
N LEU A 206 -4.51 -9.42 -26.91
CA LEU A 206 -3.29 -10.20 -26.65
C LEU A 206 -2.03 -9.50 -27.20
N GLY A 207 -0.87 -9.85 -26.66
CA GLY A 207 0.43 -9.49 -27.25
C GLY A 207 1.08 -8.24 -26.65
N TRP A 208 0.87 -7.99 -25.36
CA TRP A 208 1.56 -6.92 -24.63
C TRP A 208 3.01 -7.32 -24.32
N ASP A 209 3.94 -6.37 -24.43
CA ASP A 209 5.35 -6.60 -24.11
C ASP A 209 5.53 -6.83 -22.60
N ALA A 210 4.78 -6.08 -21.80
CA ALA A 210 4.67 -6.31 -20.38
C ALA A 210 3.24 -6.07 -19.87
N VAL A 211 2.89 -6.77 -18.78
CA VAL A 211 1.66 -6.55 -18.02
C VAL A 211 2.03 -6.34 -16.54
N ALA A 212 1.60 -5.20 -16.00
CA ALA A 212 1.57 -4.95 -14.57
C ALA A 212 0.16 -5.27 -14.04
N ASP A 213 0.03 -6.38 -13.32
CA ASP A 213 -1.25 -6.86 -12.82
C ASP A 213 -1.56 -6.32 -11.42
N THR A 214 -2.19 -5.14 -11.37
CA THR A 214 -2.60 -4.51 -10.11
C THR A 214 -4.06 -4.79 -9.74
N ALA A 215 -4.81 -5.41 -10.66
CA ALA A 215 -6.17 -5.91 -10.43
C ALA A 215 -6.21 -7.40 -10.01
N THR A 216 -5.05 -8.06 -9.87
CA THR A 216 -4.93 -9.46 -9.43
C THR A 216 -5.67 -10.45 -10.31
N LEU A 217 -5.64 -10.25 -11.63
CA LEU A 217 -6.24 -11.14 -12.63
C LEU A 217 -5.47 -12.47 -12.78
N GLY A 218 -4.19 -12.51 -12.38
CA GLY A 218 -3.37 -13.71 -12.37
C GLY A 218 -3.16 -14.30 -13.76
N GLU A 219 -3.53 -15.57 -13.94
CA GLU A 219 -3.39 -16.29 -15.22
C GLU A 219 -4.06 -15.58 -16.40
N GLN A 220 -5.18 -14.89 -16.16
CA GLN A 220 -5.82 -14.08 -17.21
C GLN A 220 -4.91 -12.95 -17.68
N ALA A 221 -4.24 -12.23 -16.77
CA ALA A 221 -3.29 -11.18 -17.13
C ALA A 221 -2.02 -11.74 -17.81
N ILE A 222 -1.55 -12.93 -17.42
CA ILE A 222 -0.42 -13.60 -18.06
C ILE A 222 -0.75 -13.94 -19.52
N SER A 223 -1.97 -14.40 -19.78
CA SER A 223 -2.41 -14.72 -21.15
C SER A 223 -2.30 -13.54 -22.12
N LEU A 224 -2.43 -12.31 -21.62
CA LEU A 224 -2.33 -11.07 -22.40
C LEU A 224 -0.88 -10.75 -22.82
N VAL A 225 0.12 -11.32 -22.12
CA VAL A 225 1.54 -11.08 -22.41
C VAL A 225 1.94 -11.85 -23.68
N ARG A 226 2.74 -11.23 -24.53
CA ARG A 226 3.37 -11.93 -25.67
C ARG A 226 4.38 -12.97 -25.20
N ASP A 227 4.75 -13.87 -26.09
CA ASP A 227 5.83 -14.82 -25.83
C ASP A 227 7.14 -14.08 -25.49
N SER A 228 7.84 -14.58 -24.48
CA SER A 228 9.05 -13.94 -23.93
C SER A 228 8.86 -12.48 -23.45
N GLY A 229 7.62 -12.09 -23.12
CA GLY A 229 7.32 -10.82 -22.46
C GLY A 229 7.51 -10.88 -20.94
N THR A 230 7.00 -9.87 -20.24
CA THR A 230 7.11 -9.74 -18.78
C THR A 230 5.74 -9.61 -18.11
N TYR A 231 5.56 -10.32 -17.00
CA TYR A 231 4.43 -10.16 -16.09
C TYR A 231 4.95 -9.76 -14.71
N VAL A 232 4.37 -8.72 -14.11
CA VAL A 232 4.62 -8.34 -12.72
C VAL A 232 3.28 -8.17 -12.02
N GLY A 233 3.00 -8.98 -11.01
CA GLY A 233 1.73 -8.92 -10.26
C GLY A 233 1.89 -8.56 -8.78
N VAL A 234 0.77 -8.22 -8.15
CA VAL A 234 0.65 -8.10 -6.69
C VAL A 234 0.02 -9.38 -6.16
N GLN A 235 0.79 -10.27 -5.55
CA GLN A 235 0.22 -11.52 -5.04
C GLN A 235 0.97 -12.06 -3.82
N PRO A 236 0.25 -12.35 -2.71
CA PRO A 236 0.91 -12.81 -1.49
C PRO A 236 1.31 -14.29 -1.49
N ASN A 237 0.79 -15.11 -2.42
CA ASN A 237 0.80 -16.56 -2.22
C ASN A 237 1.67 -17.37 -3.20
N ALA A 238 1.96 -16.86 -4.39
CA ALA A 238 2.98 -17.42 -5.29
C ALA A 238 3.20 -16.51 -6.49
N ARG A 239 4.45 -16.46 -6.97
CA ARG A 239 4.76 -16.04 -8.33
C ARG A 239 4.09 -17.03 -9.30
N PRO A 240 3.27 -16.58 -10.25
CA PRO A 240 2.67 -17.50 -11.22
C PRO A 240 3.72 -18.27 -12.01
N ALA A 241 3.37 -19.49 -12.44
CA ALA A 241 4.26 -20.29 -13.26
C ALA A 241 4.55 -19.57 -14.59
N SER A 242 5.82 -19.60 -15.00
CA SER A 242 6.21 -19.11 -16.32
C SER A 242 5.67 -20.02 -17.41
N GLU A 243 4.95 -19.46 -18.37
CA GLU A 243 4.55 -20.10 -19.62
C GLU A 243 5.09 -19.28 -20.81
N ARG A 244 5.23 -19.90 -22.00
CA ARG A 244 5.59 -19.19 -23.25
C ARG A 244 6.86 -18.32 -23.17
N GLY A 245 7.78 -18.68 -22.27
CA GLY A 245 9.01 -17.92 -21.98
C GLY A 245 8.79 -16.59 -21.23
N ILE A 246 7.60 -16.33 -20.71
CA ILE A 246 7.25 -15.10 -20.01
C ILE A 246 7.98 -15.03 -18.66
N ARG A 247 8.68 -13.93 -18.41
CA ARG A 247 9.23 -13.65 -17.08
C ARG A 247 8.09 -13.27 -16.15
N THR A 248 7.80 -14.09 -15.15
CA THR A 248 6.80 -13.79 -14.12
C THR A 248 7.49 -13.30 -12.86
N GLU A 249 7.02 -12.18 -12.31
CA GLU A 249 7.47 -11.61 -11.04
C GLU A 249 6.25 -11.30 -10.16
N ALA A 250 6.44 -11.31 -8.84
CA ALA A 250 5.43 -10.89 -7.88
C ALA A 250 6.08 -9.95 -6.87
N VAL A 251 5.47 -8.79 -6.64
CA VAL A 251 6.01 -7.78 -5.71
C VAL A 251 5.69 -8.16 -4.26
N MET A 252 6.72 -8.09 -3.42
CA MET A 252 6.62 -8.18 -1.97
C MET A 252 7.05 -6.82 -1.41
N ALA A 253 6.07 -5.96 -1.11
CA ALA A 253 6.35 -4.60 -0.70
C ALA A 253 7.15 -4.54 0.61
N HIS A 254 8.27 -3.83 0.58
CA HIS A 254 9.06 -3.50 1.77
C HIS A 254 9.16 -1.98 1.96
N PRO A 255 9.28 -1.47 3.21
CA PRO A 255 9.48 -0.05 3.46
C PRO A 255 10.81 0.48 2.89
N ASP A 256 10.78 1.71 2.40
CA ASP A 256 11.92 2.54 1.97
C ASP A 256 11.52 4.01 2.13
N GLY A 257 12.00 4.65 3.20
CA GLY A 257 11.69 6.05 3.50
C GLY A 257 12.23 7.04 2.46
N THR A 258 13.32 6.70 1.77
CA THR A 258 13.91 7.57 0.73
C THR A 258 13.00 7.60 -0.51
N ARG A 259 12.59 6.42 -0.99
CA ARG A 259 11.63 6.32 -2.10
C ARG A 259 10.27 6.90 -1.74
N LEU A 260 9.84 6.72 -0.49
CA LEU A 260 8.58 7.31 -0.04
C LEU A 260 8.62 8.84 -0.10
N ALA A 261 9.74 9.47 0.24
CA ALA A 261 9.88 10.93 0.14
C ALA A 261 9.69 11.42 -1.31
N GLU A 262 10.24 10.71 -2.30
CA GLU A 262 10.04 11.01 -3.73
C GLU A 262 8.57 10.89 -4.14
N LEU A 263 7.89 9.83 -3.68
CA LEU A 263 6.47 9.61 -3.96
C LEU A 263 5.58 10.70 -3.34
N LEU A 264 5.88 11.14 -2.12
CA LEU A 264 5.16 12.25 -1.47
C LEU A 264 5.38 13.57 -2.22
N ALA A 265 6.60 13.83 -2.70
CA ALA A 265 6.89 15.02 -3.51
C ALA A 265 6.11 15.02 -4.84
N ARG A 266 6.02 13.88 -5.53
CA ARG A 266 5.20 13.72 -6.74
C ARG A 266 3.70 13.79 -6.47
N THR A 267 3.28 13.47 -5.25
CA THR A 267 1.89 13.69 -4.82
C THR A 267 1.60 15.18 -4.68
N VAL A 268 2.53 15.97 -4.11
CA VAL A 268 2.39 17.43 -3.99
C VAL A 268 2.33 18.11 -5.36
N SER A 269 3.11 17.65 -6.34
CA SER A 269 3.07 18.19 -7.70
C SER A 269 1.80 17.84 -8.49
N GLY A 270 0.93 16.99 -7.94
CA GLY A 270 -0.30 16.52 -8.57
C GLY A 270 -0.09 15.38 -9.58
N GLU A 271 1.12 14.86 -9.70
CA GLU A 271 1.45 13.77 -10.61
C GLU A 271 0.95 12.41 -10.09
N LEU A 272 1.06 12.18 -8.77
CA LEU A 272 0.54 10.97 -8.12
C LEU A 272 -0.73 11.29 -7.31
N PRO A 273 -1.82 10.51 -7.49
CA PRO A 273 -3.07 10.80 -6.82
C PRO A 273 -3.11 10.31 -5.37
N ALA A 274 -3.37 11.18 -4.40
CA ALA A 274 -3.68 10.84 -3.00
C ALA A 274 -5.18 10.99 -2.71
N ARG A 275 -5.99 10.10 -3.29
CA ARG A 275 -7.46 10.18 -3.21
C ARG A 275 -7.97 9.59 -1.89
N VAL A 276 -8.64 10.42 -1.10
CA VAL A 276 -9.35 10.01 0.12
C VAL A 276 -10.83 9.84 -0.21
N HIS A 277 -11.41 8.71 0.16
CA HIS A 277 -12.85 8.48 0.03
C HIS A 277 -13.59 8.96 1.28
N THR A 278 -13.16 8.51 2.46
CA THR A 278 -13.73 8.91 3.74
C THR A 278 -12.76 8.65 4.89
N LEU A 279 -12.91 9.42 5.97
CA LEU A 279 -12.25 9.18 7.26
C LEU A 279 -13.30 8.67 8.24
N MET A 280 -12.95 7.64 9.01
CA MET A 280 -13.81 7.05 10.04
C MET A 280 -13.03 6.94 11.36
N PRO A 281 -13.67 7.12 12.53
CA PRO A 281 -13.01 6.86 13.81
C PRO A 281 -12.54 5.41 13.91
N LEU A 282 -11.43 5.17 14.63
CA LEU A 282 -10.95 3.81 14.91
C LEU A 282 -12.01 2.92 15.56
N ASP A 283 -12.90 3.50 16.36
CA ASP A 283 -14.05 2.80 16.96
C ASP A 283 -15.03 2.19 15.93
N GLN A 284 -14.95 2.63 14.66
CA GLN A 284 -15.75 2.11 13.54
C GLN A 284 -14.94 1.20 12.61
N VAL A 285 -13.80 0.66 13.06
CA VAL A 285 -12.91 -0.18 12.23
C VAL A 285 -13.63 -1.36 11.56
N ALA A 286 -14.56 -2.02 12.26
CA ALA A 286 -15.34 -3.12 11.70
C ALA A 286 -16.24 -2.65 10.54
N ASP A 287 -16.94 -1.53 10.69
CA ASP A 287 -17.80 -0.96 9.65
C ASP A 287 -16.99 -0.45 8.47
N ALA A 288 -15.83 0.14 8.73
CA ALA A 288 -14.90 0.58 7.69
C ALA A 288 -14.37 -0.61 6.87
N HIS A 289 -14.00 -1.72 7.52
CA HIS A 289 -13.63 -2.96 6.84
C HIS A 289 -14.78 -3.52 5.98
N LYS A 290 -16.01 -3.54 6.49
CA LYS A 290 -17.20 -3.95 5.73
C LYS A 290 -17.45 -3.04 4.52
N ALA A 291 -17.21 -1.74 4.66
CA ALA A 291 -17.35 -0.78 3.57
C ALA A 291 -16.29 -0.99 2.48
N VAL A 292 -15.02 -1.18 2.87
CA VAL A 292 -13.92 -1.51 1.95
C VAL A 292 -14.21 -2.80 1.18
N ALA A 293 -14.72 -3.83 1.86
CA ALA A 293 -15.03 -5.12 1.25
C ALA A 293 -16.11 -5.05 0.15
N LYS A 294 -17.03 -4.07 0.22
CA LYS A 294 -18.03 -3.84 -0.84
C LYS A 294 -17.40 -3.31 -2.14
N GLY A 295 -16.24 -2.66 -2.03
CA GLY A 295 -15.52 -2.08 -3.16
C GLY A 295 -16.31 -0.98 -3.89
N GLY A 296 -15.90 -0.70 -5.13
CA GLY A 296 -16.63 0.20 -6.03
C GLY A 296 -16.42 1.70 -5.82
N VAL A 297 -15.71 2.12 -4.77
CA VAL A 297 -15.40 3.53 -4.52
C VAL A 297 -14.09 3.94 -5.19
N ARG A 298 -13.94 5.25 -5.43
CA ARG A 298 -12.65 5.87 -5.77
C ARG A 298 -12.06 6.52 -4.53
N GLY A 299 -10.75 6.36 -4.37
CA GLY A 299 -10.03 6.78 -3.17
C GLY A 299 -10.03 5.74 -2.06
N ARG A 300 -9.44 6.12 -0.93
CA ARG A 300 -9.13 5.23 0.19
C ARG A 300 -10.02 5.48 1.39
N TYR A 301 -10.44 4.41 2.07
CA TYR A 301 -11.00 4.50 3.41
C TYR A 301 -9.87 4.65 4.41
N LEU A 302 -10.01 5.61 5.31
CA LEU A 302 -9.04 5.92 6.34
C LEU A 302 -9.65 5.73 7.73
N LEU A 303 -8.81 5.41 8.71
CA LEU A 303 -9.17 5.48 10.12
C LEU A 303 -8.42 6.63 10.80
N THR A 304 -9.08 7.29 11.74
CA THR A 304 -8.49 8.25 12.68
C THR A 304 -8.48 7.61 14.07
N PRO A 305 -7.29 7.25 14.60
CA PRO A 305 -7.13 6.73 15.96
C PRO A 305 -7.65 7.64 17.07
#